data_AF-A0A2N3DMQ8-F1
#
_entry.id   AF-A0A2N3DMQ8-F1
#
_cell.length_a   1.000
_cell.length_b   1.000
_cell.length_c   1.000
_cell.angle_alpha   90.00
_cell.angle_beta   90.00
_cell.angle_gamma   90.00
#
_symmetry.space_group_name_H-M   'P 1'
#
loop_
_entity.id
_entity.type
_entity.pdbx_description
1 polymer ?
#
loop_
_entity_poly.entity_id
_entity_poly.type
_entity_poly.pdbx_seq_one_letter_code
_entity_poly.pdbx_strand_id
1 'polypeptide(L)'
;MTDAGKSSGNQGSTQQGPGTFIPSPDDLPHWAGVMGRAQQMMAQFAMGQGAAAGEAKPLFDPARLDPATWLDGSAATAWTEQTSRMWEQGTAFWTALMAQRPAFAPPAQAAAEKGAEKAAAKDRRFEDADWTANPAFALIRETYGLLCDQLLSTTRQLPGLDEEMRAKMEFAARNMADAMAPTNIALTNPQVLKRAVETRGESLLKGLQHMLTDLARGQMRHVDEDAFEVGVNIAATPGKVIHETDLYQLIHYAPTTKEVFTVPLLIFPPWINRFYILDLNPQKSFVAWAVEQGLSVFIVSWKSADASMKDLVWDDYIAAQIEAIDTVRDLLDVPHVHSIGYCVAGTTLAATLAILAARGEADKVKSVTFFTAQVDFELAGDLKLFVDDQYIALLDQLSAPGYLDGRYMAATFNSLRGRDLIWNYVVNHYLLGKDYPPFDLLYWNGDTTNLPATWHRQYLIDLYRDNRLVIPDSLSACGTPIDLRKIRTPAYIQAGREDHIAPLASVWRLMDHLAGPKT
;
A
#
# COMPACT_ATOMS: atom_id res chain seq x y z
N MET A 1 74.14 12.32 15.85
CA MET A 1 74.45 11.94 17.24
C MET A 1 73.21 12.25 18.06
N THR A 2 72.23 11.34 18.05
CA THR A 2 71.99 10.32 19.10
C THR A 2 71.79 10.94 20.47
N ASP A 3 70.54 10.99 20.93
CA ASP A 3 70.26 10.45 22.25
C ASP A 3 68.88 9.78 22.28
N ALA A 4 68.85 8.65 23.00
CA ALA A 4 67.78 7.67 23.01
C ALA A 4 66.99 7.78 24.32
N GLY A 5 65.66 7.74 24.23
CA GLY A 5 64.78 7.59 25.38
C GLY A 5 63.67 6.59 25.05
N LYS A 6 63.87 5.32 25.40
CA LYS A 6 62.82 4.30 25.44
C LYS A 6 61.92 4.59 26.65
N SER A 7 60.61 4.69 26.45
CA SER A 7 59.64 4.34 27.49
C SER A 7 58.53 3.49 26.91
N SER A 8 58.51 2.23 27.35
CA SER A 8 57.46 1.25 27.20
C SER A 8 56.13 1.75 27.80
N GLY A 9 55.07 1.70 27.01
CA GLY A 9 53.69 1.96 27.45
C GLY A 9 52.73 1.11 26.63
N ASN A 10 52.68 -0.18 26.94
CA ASN A 10 51.66 -1.10 26.46
C ASN A 10 50.37 -0.82 27.23
N GLN A 11 49.37 -0.19 26.61
CA GLN A 11 48.00 -0.14 27.12
C GLN A 11 47.01 -0.40 25.97
N GLY A 12 46.64 -1.69 25.87
CA GLY A 12 45.32 -2.20 25.53
C GLY A 12 44.50 -1.45 24.49
N SER A 13 44.75 -1.74 23.20
CA SER A 13 43.68 -1.68 22.20
C SER A 13 42.67 -2.79 22.52
N THR A 14 41.55 -2.44 23.15
CA THR A 14 40.36 -3.30 23.20
C THR A 14 39.88 -3.52 21.78
N GLN A 15 40.27 -4.66 21.20
CA GLN A 15 39.62 -5.20 20.01
C GLN A 15 38.16 -5.48 20.37
N GLN A 16 37.26 -4.58 19.96
CA GLN A 16 35.84 -4.90 19.86
C GLN A 16 35.72 -5.98 18.77
N GLY A 17 35.40 -7.21 19.19
CA GLY A 17 35.11 -8.29 18.26
C GLY A 17 33.87 -7.97 17.42
N PRO A 18 33.77 -8.47 16.18
CA PRO A 18 32.55 -8.34 15.40
C PRO A 18 31.44 -9.17 16.07
N GLY A 19 30.35 -8.53 16.49
CA GLY A 19 29.11 -9.23 16.89
C GLY A 19 28.60 -9.06 18.32
N THR A 20 29.03 -8.07 19.10
CA THR A 20 28.41 -7.81 20.41
C THR A 20 27.06 -7.10 20.28
N PHE A 21 25.97 -7.88 20.37
CA PHE A 21 24.57 -7.41 20.45
C PHE A 21 24.17 -6.90 21.84
N ILE A 22 25.07 -7.00 22.83
CA ILE A 22 24.83 -6.66 24.23
C ILE A 22 25.75 -5.49 24.62
N PRO A 23 25.22 -4.42 25.21
CA PRO A 23 26.01 -3.33 25.78
C PRO A 23 27.04 -3.81 26.80
N SER A 24 28.21 -3.15 26.83
CA SER A 24 29.17 -3.36 27.92
C SER A 24 28.53 -2.97 29.26
N PRO A 25 28.81 -3.66 30.39
CA PRO A 25 28.39 -3.23 31.72
C PRO A 25 28.75 -1.78 32.05
N ASP A 26 29.84 -1.26 31.48
CA ASP A 26 30.29 0.13 31.66
C ASP A 26 29.38 1.15 30.94
N ASP A 27 28.58 0.71 29.96
CA ASP A 27 27.64 1.55 29.21
C ASP A 27 26.23 1.59 29.85
N LEU A 28 25.98 0.88 30.96
CA LEU A 28 24.66 0.83 31.62
C LEU A 28 24.08 2.22 31.99
N PRO A 29 24.86 3.19 32.52
CA PRO A 29 24.34 4.54 32.80
C PRO A 29 23.91 5.28 31.53
N HIS A 30 24.62 5.08 30.42
CA HIS A 30 24.28 5.66 29.12
C HIS A 30 22.94 5.12 28.61
N TRP A 31 22.76 3.79 28.65
CA TRP A 31 21.51 3.15 28.24
C TRP A 31 20.33 3.52 29.13
N ALA A 32 20.53 3.70 30.43
CA ALA A 32 19.51 4.26 31.32
C ALA A 32 19.09 5.68 30.90
N GLY A 33 20.05 6.52 30.47
CA GLY A 33 19.77 7.85 29.93
C GLY A 33 19.01 7.84 28.60
N VAL A 34 19.33 6.90 27.70
CA VAL A 34 18.57 6.67 26.46
C VAL A 34 17.11 6.29 26.78
N MET A 35 16.90 5.33 27.69
CA MET A 35 15.55 4.93 28.12
C MET A 35 14.78 6.07 28.78
N GLY A 36 15.44 6.90 29.59
CA GLY A 36 14.83 8.08 30.20
C GLY A 36 14.34 9.11 29.16
N ARG A 37 15.14 9.38 28.12
CA ARG A 37 14.73 10.25 27.00
C ARG A 37 13.53 9.66 26.24
N ALA A 38 13.53 8.36 25.97
CA ALA A 38 12.42 7.68 25.33
C ALA A 38 11.11 7.80 26.15
N GLN A 39 11.18 7.59 27.47
CA GLN A 39 10.05 7.76 28.38
C GLN A 39 9.52 9.20 28.38
N GLN A 40 10.42 10.18 28.38
CA GLN A 40 10.04 11.59 28.33
C GLN A 40 9.30 11.94 27.03
N MET A 41 9.75 11.44 25.87
CA MET A 41 9.09 11.65 24.59
C MET A 41 7.66 11.08 24.57
N MET A 42 7.50 9.84 25.05
CA MET A 42 6.17 9.21 25.15
C MET A 42 5.24 9.97 26.12
N ALA A 43 5.77 10.44 27.25
CA ALA A 43 5.00 11.22 28.21
C ALA A 43 4.55 12.58 27.63
N GLN A 44 5.42 13.29 26.90
CA GLN A 44 5.08 14.54 26.22
C GLN A 44 3.98 14.34 25.18
N PHE A 45 4.07 13.28 24.38
CA PHE A 45 3.05 12.92 23.41
C PHE A 45 1.69 12.64 24.07
N ALA A 46 1.67 11.83 25.14
CA ALA A 46 0.44 11.52 25.88
C ALA A 46 -0.20 12.77 26.50
N MET A 47 0.60 13.69 27.03
CA MET A 47 0.11 14.98 27.55
C MET A 47 -0.43 15.88 26.43
N GLY A 48 0.20 15.90 25.26
CA GLY A 48 -0.26 16.67 24.08
C GLY A 48 -1.59 16.18 23.51
N GLN A 49 -1.81 14.86 23.47
CA GLN A 49 -3.10 14.29 23.06
C GLN A 49 -4.23 14.56 24.07
N GLY A 50 -3.90 14.58 25.38
CA GLY A 50 -4.88 14.91 26.43
C GLY A 50 -5.44 16.34 26.34
N ALA A 51 -4.71 17.28 25.74
CA ALA A 51 -5.18 18.65 25.48
C ALA A 51 -6.02 18.78 24.19
N ALA A 52 -5.90 17.83 23.26
CA ALA A 52 -6.65 17.74 22.00
C ALA A 52 -7.79 16.70 22.04
N ALA A 53 -8.11 16.17 23.22
CA ALA A 53 -9.07 15.08 23.46
C ALA A 53 -10.55 15.48 23.27
N GLY A 54 -10.82 16.34 22.29
CA GLY A 54 -12.17 16.66 21.84
C GLY A 54 -12.66 15.76 20.70
N GLU A 55 -11.82 15.38 19.73
CA GLU A 55 -12.35 14.78 18.48
C GLU A 55 -11.44 13.76 17.75
N ALA A 56 -10.24 13.44 18.25
CA ALA A 56 -9.37 12.47 17.57
C ALA A 56 -9.68 11.03 18.00
N LYS A 57 -10.51 10.31 17.23
CA LYS A 57 -10.62 8.85 17.33
C LYS A 57 -9.34 8.21 16.76
N PRO A 58 -8.77 7.17 17.39
CA PRO A 58 -7.56 6.52 16.88
C PRO A 58 -7.81 5.91 15.49
N LEU A 59 -6.90 6.19 14.56
CA LEU A 59 -6.97 5.73 13.17
C LEU A 59 -6.71 4.22 13.02
N PHE A 60 -6.07 3.63 14.03
CA PHE A 60 -5.89 2.20 14.18
C PHE A 60 -6.42 1.79 15.55
N ASP A 61 -7.55 1.09 15.56
CA ASP A 61 -7.98 0.30 16.70
C ASP A 61 -7.69 -1.16 16.34
N PRO A 62 -6.61 -1.78 16.85
CA PRO A 62 -6.30 -3.18 16.59
C PRO A 62 -7.45 -4.11 16.95
N ALA A 63 -8.30 -3.70 17.91
CA ALA A 63 -9.49 -4.46 18.29
C ALA A 63 -10.55 -4.45 17.18
N ARG A 64 -10.56 -3.48 16.26
CA ARG A 64 -11.49 -3.45 15.11
C ARG A 64 -11.01 -4.24 13.90
N LEU A 65 -9.75 -4.65 13.89
CA LEU A 65 -9.21 -5.64 12.95
C LEU A 65 -9.18 -7.04 13.57
N ASP A 66 -9.62 -7.18 14.82
CA ASP A 66 -9.77 -8.46 15.48
C ASP A 66 -10.97 -9.18 14.87
N PRO A 67 -10.77 -10.37 14.26
CA PRO A 67 -11.86 -11.17 13.78
C PRO A 67 -12.96 -11.43 14.80
N ALA A 68 -12.68 -11.37 16.11
CA ALA A 68 -13.70 -11.44 17.15
C ALA A 68 -14.81 -10.36 17.03
N THR A 69 -14.57 -9.26 16.32
CA THR A 69 -15.54 -8.16 16.15
C THR A 69 -16.50 -8.31 14.97
N TRP A 70 -16.18 -9.18 14.01
CA TRP A 70 -17.03 -9.48 12.84
C TRP A 70 -17.38 -10.97 12.69
N LEU A 71 -16.81 -11.83 13.52
CA LEU A 71 -17.19 -13.24 13.63
C LEU A 71 -18.42 -13.37 14.55
N ASP A 72 -19.38 -14.22 14.18
CA ASP A 72 -20.52 -14.54 15.03
C ASP A 72 -20.28 -15.83 15.85
N GLY A 73 -20.82 -15.83 17.08
CA GLY A 73 -21.02 -17.04 17.89
C GLY A 73 -19.75 -17.86 18.20
N SER A 74 -19.77 -19.14 17.81
CA SER A 74 -18.71 -20.11 18.12
C SER A 74 -17.39 -19.81 17.39
N ALA A 75 -17.44 -19.14 16.24
CA ALA A 75 -16.25 -18.78 15.47
C ALA A 75 -15.47 -17.65 16.13
N ALA A 76 -16.15 -16.62 16.65
CA ALA A 76 -15.53 -15.58 17.47
C ALA A 76 -14.92 -16.16 18.74
N THR A 77 -15.64 -17.08 19.39
CA THR A 77 -15.15 -17.74 20.61
C THR A 77 -13.89 -18.58 20.33
N ALA A 78 -13.89 -19.36 19.25
CA ALA A 78 -12.73 -20.15 18.83
C ALA A 78 -11.55 -19.26 18.43
N TRP A 79 -11.81 -18.14 17.74
CA TRP A 79 -10.80 -17.17 17.36
C TRP A 79 -10.19 -16.47 18.58
N THR A 80 -11.01 -15.97 19.51
CA THR A 80 -10.55 -15.35 20.76
C THR A 80 -9.78 -16.35 21.63
N GLU A 81 -10.24 -17.60 21.71
CA GLU A 81 -9.54 -18.65 22.45
C GLU A 81 -8.20 -19.00 21.78
N GLN A 82 -8.17 -19.10 20.45
CA GLN A 82 -6.96 -19.38 19.68
C GLN A 82 -5.95 -18.22 19.77
N THR A 83 -6.39 -16.98 19.62
CA THR A 83 -5.53 -15.78 19.75
C THR A 83 -5.04 -15.59 21.17
N SER A 84 -5.88 -15.82 22.18
CA SER A 84 -5.46 -15.80 23.58
C SER A 84 -4.41 -16.87 23.86
N ARG A 85 -4.60 -18.10 23.39
CA ARG A 85 -3.61 -19.17 23.51
C ARG A 85 -2.32 -18.85 22.76
N MET A 86 -2.40 -18.25 21.57
CA MET A 86 -1.23 -17.86 20.79
C MET A 86 -0.48 -16.69 21.46
N TRP A 87 -1.20 -15.74 22.04
CA TRP A 87 -0.63 -14.64 22.82
C TRP A 87 0.01 -15.14 24.11
N GLU A 88 -0.64 -16.04 24.84
CA GLU A 88 -0.07 -16.71 26.01
C GLU A 88 1.18 -17.53 25.64
N GLN A 89 1.15 -18.26 24.54
CA GLN A 89 2.30 -19.02 24.05
C GLN A 89 3.44 -18.10 23.58
N GLY A 90 3.11 -17.01 22.87
CA GLY A 90 4.06 -16.00 22.42
C GLY A 90 4.70 -15.25 23.59
N THR A 91 3.90 -14.80 24.55
CA THR A 91 4.38 -14.14 25.77
C THR A 91 5.18 -15.09 26.65
N ALA A 92 4.76 -16.35 26.82
CA ALA A 92 5.52 -17.37 27.53
C ALA A 92 6.85 -17.68 26.82
N PHE A 93 6.85 -17.77 25.50
CA PHE A 93 8.05 -17.97 24.69
C PHE A 93 9.03 -16.79 24.83
N TRP A 94 8.54 -15.56 24.67
CA TRP A 94 9.36 -14.35 24.83
C TRP A 94 9.87 -14.17 26.25
N THR A 95 9.05 -14.51 27.25
CA THR A 95 9.45 -14.50 28.66
C THR A 95 10.49 -15.57 28.94
N ALA A 96 10.35 -16.78 28.37
CA ALA A 96 11.32 -17.86 28.50
C ALA A 96 12.65 -17.56 27.77
N LEU A 97 12.60 -16.82 26.66
CA LEU A 97 13.77 -16.35 25.93
C LEU A 97 14.49 -15.22 26.68
N MET A 98 13.74 -14.28 27.28
CA MET A 98 14.28 -13.18 28.09
C MET A 98 14.78 -13.63 29.47
N ALA A 99 14.16 -14.66 30.05
CA ALA A 99 14.56 -15.24 31.34
C ALA A 99 15.83 -16.10 31.25
N GLN A 100 16.25 -16.47 30.04
CA GLN A 100 17.54 -17.12 29.82
C GLN A 100 18.65 -16.05 29.77
N ARG A 101 19.46 -15.97 30.84
CA ARG A 101 20.85 -15.48 30.70
C ARG A 101 21.55 -16.38 29.68
N PRO A 102 22.41 -15.87 28.77
CA PRO A 102 23.04 -16.70 27.75
C PRO A 102 24.06 -17.63 28.41
N ALA A 103 23.58 -18.78 28.83
CA ALA A 103 24.36 -19.95 29.15
C ALA A 103 23.60 -21.14 28.55
N PHE A 104 24.36 -22.00 27.87
CA PHE A 104 23.98 -23.29 27.29
C PHE A 104 23.59 -23.31 25.81
N ALA A 105 24.60 -23.65 25.01
CA ALA A 105 24.43 -24.49 23.85
C ALA A 105 24.06 -25.93 24.28
N PRO A 106 23.08 -26.59 23.63
CA PRO A 106 23.05 -28.03 23.47
C PRO A 106 23.71 -28.44 22.14
N PRO A 107 24.06 -29.73 21.95
CA PRO A 107 24.97 -30.16 20.89
C PRO A 107 24.33 -30.03 19.51
N ALA A 108 25.13 -29.53 18.56
CA ALA A 108 24.83 -29.62 17.14
C ALA A 108 24.82 -31.10 16.71
N GLN A 109 23.65 -31.75 16.73
CA GLN A 109 23.28 -32.93 15.93
C GLN A 109 21.91 -33.45 16.37
N ALA A 110 20.83 -32.94 15.76
CA ALA A 110 19.56 -33.66 15.51
C ALA A 110 18.48 -32.72 14.93
N ALA A 111 18.76 -32.03 13.82
CA ALA A 111 17.71 -31.40 13.00
C ALA A 111 18.11 -31.22 11.52
N ALA A 112 19.25 -31.78 11.11
CA ALA A 112 19.62 -31.87 9.71
C ALA A 112 19.09 -33.19 9.16
N GLU A 113 17.76 -33.34 9.02
CA GLU A 113 17.21 -34.31 8.08
C GLU A 113 15.76 -33.99 7.69
N LYS A 114 15.65 -33.44 6.47
CA LYS A 114 14.51 -33.49 5.54
C LYS A 114 13.26 -32.70 5.92
N GLY A 115 13.17 -31.47 5.41
CA GLY A 115 11.89 -30.82 5.14
C GLY A 115 11.93 -29.29 5.00
N ALA A 116 12.76 -28.62 5.78
CA ALA A 116 12.71 -27.14 5.91
C ALA A 116 13.53 -26.38 4.84
N GLU A 117 14.49 -27.02 4.17
CA GLU A 117 15.42 -26.35 3.24
C GLU A 117 14.80 -25.88 1.92
N LYS A 118 13.60 -26.35 1.55
CA LYS A 118 12.97 -25.97 0.27
C LYS A 118 11.97 -24.82 0.34
N ALA A 119 11.50 -24.44 1.53
CA ALA A 119 10.55 -23.33 1.70
C ALA A 119 11.23 -22.01 2.15
N ALA A 120 12.38 -22.09 2.80
CA ALA A 120 13.07 -20.93 3.40
C ALA A 120 13.90 -20.08 2.43
N ALA A 121 14.02 -20.47 1.15
CA ALA A 121 15.01 -19.89 0.24
C ALA A 121 14.66 -18.52 -0.38
N LYS A 122 13.59 -17.81 0.02
CA LYS A 122 13.26 -16.47 -0.54
C LYS A 122 12.53 -15.49 0.41
N ASP A 123 12.54 -15.69 1.73
CA ASP A 123 11.96 -14.68 2.62
C ASP A 123 12.97 -13.54 2.86
N ARG A 124 12.74 -12.41 2.18
CA ARG A 124 13.64 -11.24 2.20
C ARG A 124 13.79 -10.62 3.59
N ARG A 125 12.85 -10.89 4.52
CA ARG A 125 12.92 -10.39 5.89
C ARG A 125 14.11 -10.96 6.66
N PHE A 126 14.60 -12.13 6.27
CA PHE A 126 15.71 -12.84 6.92
C PHE A 126 17.04 -12.74 6.13
N GLU A 127 17.23 -11.67 5.33
CA GLU A 127 18.43 -11.46 4.50
C GLU A 127 19.73 -11.23 5.30
N ASP A 128 19.68 -10.77 6.56
CA ASP A 128 20.89 -10.62 7.38
C ASP A 128 21.53 -11.99 7.68
N ALA A 129 22.85 -12.10 7.47
CA ALA A 129 23.60 -13.32 7.71
C ALA A 129 23.43 -13.86 9.15
N ASP A 130 23.23 -13.01 10.16
CA ASP A 130 23.07 -13.45 11.54
C ASP A 130 21.79 -14.28 11.77
N TRP A 131 20.77 -14.15 10.93
CA TRP A 131 19.59 -15.04 10.99
C TRP A 131 19.91 -16.51 10.70
N THR A 132 21.07 -16.78 10.11
CA THR A 132 21.57 -18.14 9.82
C THR A 132 22.84 -18.47 10.59
N ALA A 133 23.77 -17.52 10.70
CA ALA A 133 25.08 -17.73 11.28
C ALA A 133 25.07 -17.71 12.83
N ASN A 134 24.14 -17.01 13.45
CA ASN A 134 24.05 -16.91 14.91
C ASN A 134 23.02 -17.91 15.45
N PRO A 135 23.41 -18.86 16.31
CA PRO A 135 22.51 -19.90 16.82
C PRO A 135 21.25 -19.37 17.51
N ALA A 136 21.33 -18.22 18.20
CA ALA A 136 20.17 -17.63 18.88
C ALA A 136 19.14 -17.09 17.87
N PHE A 137 19.60 -16.34 16.86
CA PHE A 137 18.72 -15.81 15.82
C PHE A 137 18.19 -16.90 14.89
N ALA A 138 19.00 -17.94 14.61
CA ALA A 138 18.56 -19.11 13.85
C ALA A 138 17.40 -19.84 14.56
N LEU A 139 17.51 -20.06 15.88
CA LEU A 139 16.45 -20.66 16.69
C LEU A 139 15.17 -19.80 16.70
N ILE A 140 15.31 -18.48 16.84
CA ILE A 140 14.16 -17.55 16.79
C ILE A 140 13.45 -17.65 15.44
N ARG A 141 14.19 -17.61 14.33
CA ARG A 141 13.65 -17.72 12.97
C ARG A 141 12.94 -19.06 12.76
N GLU A 142 13.55 -20.17 13.16
CA GLU A 142 12.98 -21.51 13.00
C GLU A 142 11.71 -21.69 13.83
N THR A 143 11.73 -21.22 15.08
CA THR A 143 10.54 -21.27 15.95
C THR A 143 9.40 -20.44 15.39
N TYR A 144 9.69 -19.24 14.89
CA TYR A 144 8.70 -18.40 14.22
C TYR A 144 8.09 -19.09 12.99
N GLY A 145 8.92 -19.70 12.13
CA GLY A 145 8.44 -20.44 10.96
C GLY A 145 7.48 -21.56 11.33
N LEU A 146 7.81 -22.35 12.35
CA LEU A 146 6.95 -23.42 12.86
C LEU A 146 5.62 -22.90 13.40
N LEU A 147 5.64 -21.80 14.16
CA LEU A 147 4.42 -21.17 14.69
C LEU A 147 3.52 -20.63 13.56
N CYS A 148 4.12 -20.05 12.51
CA CYS A 148 3.38 -19.58 11.33
C CYS A 148 2.72 -20.73 10.58
N ASP A 149 3.46 -21.80 10.32
CA ASP A 149 2.95 -23.00 9.65
C ASP A 149 1.83 -23.64 10.46
N GLN A 150 1.98 -23.70 11.79
CA GLN A 150 0.94 -24.20 12.69
C GLN A 150 -0.32 -23.30 12.67
N LEU A 151 -0.15 -21.98 12.72
CA LEU A 151 -1.28 -21.04 12.69
C LEU A 151 -2.07 -21.19 11.37
N LEU A 152 -1.37 -21.15 10.23
CA LEU A 152 -2.00 -21.23 8.92
C LEU A 152 -2.63 -22.61 8.66
N SER A 153 -1.97 -23.69 9.07
CA SER A 153 -2.53 -25.05 8.93
C SER A 153 -3.76 -25.26 9.79
N THR A 154 -3.77 -24.74 11.03
CA THR A 154 -4.93 -24.80 11.92
C THR A 154 -6.12 -24.07 11.31
N THR A 155 -5.90 -22.86 10.79
CA THR A 155 -6.95 -22.10 10.11
C THR A 155 -7.53 -22.82 8.90
N ARG A 156 -6.69 -23.52 8.12
CA ARG A 156 -7.13 -24.35 6.97
C ARG A 156 -7.86 -25.62 7.38
N GLN A 157 -7.71 -26.09 8.61
CA GLN A 157 -8.28 -27.37 9.08
C GLN A 157 -9.50 -27.18 9.99
N LEU A 158 -9.90 -25.95 10.30
CA LEU A 158 -11.10 -25.65 11.09
C LEU A 158 -12.36 -26.21 10.40
N PRO A 159 -13.08 -27.15 11.04
CA PRO A 159 -14.32 -27.70 10.50
C PRO A 159 -15.48 -26.70 10.65
N GLY A 160 -16.43 -26.72 9.71
CA GLY A 160 -17.67 -25.94 9.80
C GLY A 160 -17.61 -24.51 9.24
N LEU A 161 -16.51 -24.11 8.60
CA LEU A 161 -16.38 -22.83 7.90
C LEU A 161 -16.63 -22.99 6.40
N ASP A 162 -17.42 -22.09 5.82
CA ASP A 162 -17.53 -21.93 4.37
C ASP A 162 -16.23 -21.36 3.76
N GLU A 163 -16.15 -21.33 2.43
CA GLU A 163 -14.93 -20.95 1.71
C GLU A 163 -14.57 -19.48 1.91
N GLU A 164 -15.57 -18.58 1.97
CA GLU A 164 -15.37 -17.15 2.17
C GLU A 164 -14.83 -16.86 3.59
N MET A 165 -15.47 -17.43 4.61
CA MET A 165 -15.04 -17.27 6.00
C MET A 165 -13.65 -17.87 6.24
N ARG A 166 -13.36 -19.01 5.61
CA ARG A 166 -12.03 -19.62 5.64
C ARG A 166 -10.98 -18.70 5.02
N ALA A 167 -11.27 -18.08 3.89
CA ALA A 167 -10.38 -17.11 3.25
C ALA A 167 -10.14 -15.88 4.14
N LYS A 168 -11.19 -15.32 4.76
CA LYS A 168 -11.08 -14.22 5.74
C LYS A 168 -10.21 -14.59 6.94
N MET A 169 -10.40 -15.79 7.51
CA MET A 169 -9.59 -16.24 8.63
C MET A 169 -8.13 -16.49 8.23
N GLU A 170 -7.89 -17.07 7.05
CA GLU A 170 -6.52 -17.30 6.58
C GLU A 170 -5.80 -15.98 6.30
N PHE A 171 -6.52 -14.97 5.78
CA PHE A 171 -6.03 -13.60 5.66
C PHE A 171 -5.68 -12.99 7.04
N ALA A 172 -6.56 -13.09 8.03
CA ALA A 172 -6.30 -12.59 9.38
C ALA A 172 -5.11 -13.30 10.05
N ALA A 173 -5.04 -14.63 9.94
CA ALA A 173 -3.94 -15.44 10.45
C ALA A 173 -2.59 -15.06 9.84
N ARG A 174 -2.55 -14.84 8.52
CA ARG A 174 -1.35 -14.31 7.83
C ARG A 174 -0.93 -12.96 8.40
N ASN A 175 -1.86 -12.01 8.52
CA ASN A 175 -1.55 -10.68 9.05
C ASN A 175 -1.04 -10.72 10.49
N MET A 176 -1.61 -11.58 11.32
CA MET A 176 -1.13 -11.79 12.70
C MET A 176 0.29 -12.37 12.71
N ALA A 177 0.56 -13.39 11.90
CA ALA A 177 1.90 -13.97 11.77
C ALA A 177 2.92 -12.89 11.39
N ASP A 178 2.62 -12.07 10.38
CA ASP A 178 3.54 -11.02 9.93
C ASP A 178 3.74 -9.93 10.98
N ALA A 179 2.70 -9.54 11.71
CA ALA A 179 2.83 -8.59 12.82
C ALA A 179 3.73 -9.10 13.94
N MET A 180 3.71 -10.42 14.17
CA MET A 180 4.55 -11.09 15.17
C MET A 180 5.93 -11.50 14.65
N ALA A 181 6.27 -11.16 13.40
CA ALA A 181 7.57 -11.52 12.84
C ALA A 181 8.71 -10.97 13.70
N PRO A 182 9.74 -11.78 14.02
CA PRO A 182 10.84 -11.37 14.89
C PRO A 182 11.71 -10.27 14.25
N THR A 183 11.58 -10.07 12.93
CA THR A 183 12.20 -8.96 12.20
C THR A 183 11.54 -7.61 12.52
N ASN A 184 10.30 -7.60 12.99
CA ASN A 184 9.53 -6.39 13.29
C ASN A 184 9.67 -5.95 14.76
N ILE A 185 10.44 -6.68 15.57
CA ILE A 185 10.63 -6.44 16.99
C ILE A 185 12.09 -6.04 17.24
N ALA A 186 12.30 -4.88 17.86
CA ALA A 186 13.64 -4.30 18.05
C ALA A 186 14.62 -5.24 18.78
N LEU A 187 14.13 -5.98 19.77
CA LEU A 187 14.93 -6.86 20.64
C LEU A 187 15.40 -8.13 19.94
N THR A 188 14.84 -8.46 18.78
CA THR A 188 15.04 -9.76 18.12
C THR A 188 15.55 -9.62 16.71
N ASN A 189 15.59 -8.39 16.20
CA ASN A 189 16.14 -8.08 14.90
C ASN A 189 17.66 -7.80 15.03
N PRO A 190 18.54 -8.65 14.45
CA PRO A 190 19.98 -8.48 14.55
C PRO A 190 20.47 -7.17 13.93
N GLN A 191 19.85 -6.71 12.83
CA GLN A 191 20.20 -5.43 12.21
C GLN A 191 19.91 -4.26 13.15
N VAL A 192 18.76 -4.29 13.84
CA VAL A 192 18.34 -3.25 14.78
C VAL A 192 19.26 -3.21 15.99
N LEU A 193 19.57 -4.36 16.56
CA LEU A 193 20.48 -4.46 17.71
C LEU A 193 21.89 -3.95 17.37
N LYS A 194 22.46 -4.35 16.22
CA LYS A 194 23.75 -3.81 15.75
C LYS A 194 23.70 -2.28 15.62
N ARG A 195 22.67 -1.76 14.94
CA ARG A 195 22.51 -0.32 14.71
C ARG A 195 22.34 0.46 16.01
N ALA A 196 21.59 -0.09 16.97
CA ALA A 196 21.41 0.51 18.28
C ALA A 196 22.74 0.58 19.04
N VAL A 197 23.57 -0.47 18.99
CA VAL A 197 24.92 -0.46 19.58
C VAL A 197 25.83 0.55 18.88
N GLU A 198 25.89 0.52 17.54
CA GLU A 198 26.70 1.43 16.71
C GLU A 198 26.38 2.90 16.96
N THR A 199 25.08 3.23 17.08
CA THR A 199 24.61 4.61 17.29
C THR A 199 24.47 4.98 18.77
N ARG A 200 24.87 4.09 19.69
CA ARG A 200 24.68 4.22 21.13
C ARG A 200 23.23 4.60 21.51
N GLY A 201 22.25 3.99 20.83
CA GLY A 201 20.81 4.15 21.10
C GLY A 201 20.14 5.34 20.41
N GLU A 202 20.89 6.22 19.73
CA GLU A 202 20.31 7.36 19.01
C GLU A 202 19.39 6.93 17.86
N SER A 203 19.65 5.77 17.21
CA SER A 203 18.75 5.24 16.18
C SER A 203 17.35 4.93 16.72
N LEU A 204 17.27 4.41 17.95
CA LEU A 204 15.99 4.07 18.59
C LEU A 204 15.23 5.33 19.02
N LEU A 205 15.92 6.34 19.52
CA LEU A 205 15.30 7.63 19.88
C LEU A 205 14.75 8.36 18.65
N LYS A 206 15.54 8.38 17.57
CA LYS A 206 15.10 8.95 16.29
C LYS A 206 13.90 8.19 15.72
N GLY A 207 13.93 6.86 15.76
CA GLY A 207 12.79 6.05 15.31
C GLY A 207 11.54 6.21 16.17
N LEU A 208 11.68 6.38 17.49
CA LEU A 208 10.57 6.73 18.37
C LEU A 208 10.00 8.12 18.03
N GLN A 209 10.84 9.09 17.71
CA GLN A 209 10.39 10.42 17.27
C GLN A 209 9.55 10.33 16.00
N HIS A 210 9.99 9.54 15.01
CA HIS A 210 9.22 9.26 13.79
C HIS A 210 7.85 8.66 14.13
N MET A 211 7.82 7.61 14.95
CA MET A 211 6.57 6.95 15.34
C MET A 211 5.59 7.90 16.04
N LEU A 212 6.05 8.70 17.00
CA LEU A 212 5.18 9.65 17.73
C LEU A 212 4.66 10.76 16.82
N THR A 213 5.48 11.22 15.87
CA THR A 213 5.08 12.23 14.87
C THR A 213 3.98 11.70 13.96
N ASP A 214 4.11 10.46 13.50
CA ASP A 214 3.14 9.80 12.62
C ASP A 214 1.81 9.54 13.35
N LEU A 215 1.89 9.07 14.61
CA LEU A 215 0.72 8.87 15.46
C LEU A 215 -0.04 10.17 15.74
N ALA A 216 0.66 11.31 15.90
CA ALA A 216 0.01 12.61 16.12
C ALA A 216 -0.87 13.04 14.93
N ARG A 217 -0.46 12.67 13.71
CA ARG A 217 -1.13 13.04 12.46
C ARG A 217 -2.21 12.03 12.05
N GLY A 218 -2.17 10.82 12.60
CA GLY A 218 -3.03 9.73 12.19
C GLY A 218 -2.67 9.16 10.81
N GLN A 219 -1.45 9.36 10.30
CA GLN A 219 -0.97 8.76 9.06
C GLN A 219 0.55 8.50 9.15
N MET A 220 1.02 7.39 8.57
CA MET A 220 2.45 7.05 8.51
C MET A 220 3.18 8.00 7.54
N ARG A 221 4.28 8.62 7.99
CA ARG A 221 5.05 9.59 7.19
C ARG A 221 6.08 8.87 6.34
N HIS A 222 5.70 8.56 5.12
CA HIS A 222 6.58 7.78 4.26
C HIS A 222 7.68 8.59 3.52
N VAL A 223 7.64 9.93 3.63
CA VAL A 223 8.56 10.89 2.98
C VAL A 223 8.72 12.16 3.82
N ASP A 224 9.79 12.90 3.58
CA ASP A 224 9.86 14.28 4.05
C ASP A 224 8.89 15.16 3.24
N GLU A 225 8.02 15.90 3.93
CA GLU A 225 6.95 16.71 3.31
C GLU A 225 7.51 17.92 2.58
N ASP A 226 8.63 18.46 3.07
CA ASP A 226 9.31 19.60 2.45
C ASP A 226 10.16 19.17 1.24
N ALA A 227 10.25 17.86 0.95
CA ALA A 227 11.02 17.37 -0.19
C ALA A 227 10.28 17.56 -1.53
N PHE A 228 8.94 17.65 -1.51
CA PHE A 228 8.14 17.72 -2.73
C PHE A 228 7.11 18.85 -2.70
N GLU A 229 7.09 19.61 -3.79
CA GLU A 229 6.13 20.66 -4.07
C GLU A 229 5.53 20.40 -5.45
N VAL A 230 4.22 20.13 -5.47
CA VAL A 230 3.46 19.82 -6.69
C VAL A 230 3.50 21.01 -7.65
N GLY A 231 3.90 20.75 -8.89
CA GLY A 231 4.12 21.75 -9.93
C GLY A 231 5.54 22.33 -9.96
N VAL A 232 6.38 22.05 -8.96
CA VAL A 232 7.77 22.55 -8.91
C VAL A 232 8.77 21.41 -9.13
N ASN A 233 8.71 20.35 -8.33
CA ASN A 233 9.66 19.23 -8.41
C ASN A 233 8.98 17.84 -8.50
N ILE A 234 7.66 17.80 -8.44
CA ILE A 234 6.78 16.67 -8.76
C ILE A 234 5.60 17.20 -9.58
N ALA A 235 5.06 16.44 -10.53
CA ALA A 235 4.03 16.95 -11.46
C ALA A 235 4.49 18.20 -12.23
N ALA A 236 5.78 18.26 -12.57
CA ALA A 236 6.45 19.46 -13.04
C ALA A 236 6.57 19.51 -14.58
N THR A 237 5.93 18.59 -15.32
CA THR A 237 5.96 18.65 -16.79
C THR A 237 5.21 19.90 -17.25
N PRO A 238 5.84 20.78 -18.06
CA PRO A 238 5.20 22.03 -18.47
C PRO A 238 3.88 21.80 -19.20
N GLY A 239 2.81 22.43 -18.73
CA GLY A 239 1.48 22.29 -19.31
C GLY A 239 0.55 23.42 -18.87
N LYS A 240 -0.68 23.42 -19.40
CA LYS A 240 -1.72 24.39 -19.05
C LYS A 240 -3.07 23.71 -18.92
N VAL A 241 -3.86 24.15 -17.96
CA VAL A 241 -5.30 23.85 -17.92
C VAL A 241 -5.95 24.56 -19.11
N ILE A 242 -6.60 23.80 -19.98
CA ILE A 242 -7.27 24.29 -21.19
C ILE A 242 -8.79 24.23 -21.10
N HIS A 243 -9.32 23.43 -20.17
CA HIS A 243 -10.75 23.27 -19.91
C HIS A 243 -10.94 22.95 -18.43
N GLU A 244 -12.01 23.45 -17.84
CA GLU A 244 -12.32 23.25 -16.43
C GLU A 244 -13.84 23.10 -16.26
N THR A 245 -14.22 22.12 -15.46
CA THR A 245 -15.59 21.82 -15.06
C THR A 245 -15.66 21.69 -13.54
N ASP A 246 -16.86 21.52 -13.00
CA ASP A 246 -17.03 21.24 -11.56
C ASP A 246 -16.41 19.90 -11.12
N LEU A 247 -16.14 18.98 -12.06
CA LEU A 247 -15.62 17.63 -11.78
C LEU A 247 -14.12 17.48 -12.10
N TYR A 248 -13.60 18.20 -13.09
CA TYR A 248 -12.21 18.02 -13.53
C TYR A 248 -11.63 19.23 -14.25
N GLN A 249 -10.30 19.30 -14.26
CA GLN A 249 -9.51 20.15 -15.14
C GLN A 249 -8.85 19.29 -16.23
N LEU A 250 -8.83 19.77 -17.47
CA LEU A 250 -8.10 19.15 -18.58
C LEU A 250 -6.80 19.89 -18.81
N ILE A 251 -5.67 19.20 -18.66
CA ILE A 251 -4.34 19.77 -18.86
C ILE A 251 -3.82 19.35 -20.22
N HIS A 252 -3.35 20.29 -21.02
CA HIS A 252 -2.56 20.04 -22.24
C HIS A 252 -1.09 20.36 -21.95
N TYR A 253 -0.21 19.38 -22.18
CA TYR A 253 1.23 19.54 -21.96
C TYR A 253 1.91 20.22 -23.15
N ALA A 254 2.92 21.05 -22.87
CA ALA A 254 3.65 21.78 -23.88
C ALA A 254 4.52 20.82 -24.72
N PRO A 255 4.40 20.82 -26.06
CA PRO A 255 5.23 19.97 -26.92
C PRO A 255 6.73 20.26 -26.75
N THR A 256 7.56 19.22 -26.75
CA THR A 256 9.03 19.33 -26.71
C THR A 256 9.69 19.00 -28.05
N THR A 257 8.90 18.59 -29.05
CA THR A 257 9.33 18.29 -30.42
C THR A 257 8.82 19.35 -31.41
N LYS A 258 9.46 19.44 -32.59
CA LYS A 258 9.01 20.37 -33.66
C LYS A 258 7.71 19.94 -34.32
N GLU A 259 7.53 18.63 -34.45
CA GLU A 259 6.36 17.98 -35.03
C GLU A 259 5.83 16.96 -34.03
N VAL A 260 4.52 16.77 -34.00
CA VAL A 260 3.83 15.80 -33.17
C VAL A 260 2.95 14.90 -34.02
N PHE A 261 2.61 13.71 -33.50
CA PHE A 261 1.63 12.84 -34.14
C PHE A 261 0.27 13.52 -34.25
N THR A 262 -0.42 13.30 -35.37
CA THR A 262 -1.74 13.88 -35.64
C THR A 262 -2.81 13.42 -34.65
N VAL A 263 -2.72 12.18 -34.15
CA VAL A 263 -3.68 11.66 -33.18
C VAL A 263 -3.15 11.94 -31.77
N PRO A 264 -3.84 12.77 -30.97
CA PRO A 264 -3.42 13.10 -29.62
C PRO A 264 -3.64 11.93 -28.66
N LEU A 265 -2.96 11.98 -27.52
CA LEU A 265 -3.13 11.06 -26.40
C LEU A 265 -3.91 11.75 -25.27
N LEU A 266 -5.05 11.19 -24.88
CA LEU A 266 -5.85 11.62 -23.74
C LEU A 266 -5.78 10.59 -22.60
N ILE A 267 -5.35 11.02 -21.43
CA ILE A 267 -5.10 10.16 -20.27
C ILE A 267 -6.18 10.41 -19.21
N PHE A 268 -6.83 9.32 -18.80
CA PHE A 268 -7.76 9.26 -17.68
C PHE A 268 -7.10 8.54 -16.50
N PRO A 269 -6.49 9.28 -15.56
CA PRO A 269 -5.88 8.72 -14.35
C PRO A 269 -6.98 8.37 -13.33
N PRO A 270 -6.68 7.52 -12.32
CA PRO A 270 -7.62 7.29 -11.23
C PRO A 270 -7.91 8.59 -10.48
N TRP A 271 -9.13 8.71 -9.95
CA TRP A 271 -9.49 9.72 -8.94
C TRP A 271 -9.39 9.20 -7.50
N ILE A 272 -9.00 7.93 -7.35
CA ILE A 272 -8.52 7.37 -6.09
C ILE A 272 -7.01 7.66 -6.04
N ASN A 273 -6.63 8.67 -5.27
CA ASN A 273 -5.39 9.47 -5.35
C ASN A 273 -5.31 10.36 -6.61
N ARG A 274 -4.28 11.21 -6.67
CA ARG A 274 -4.15 12.25 -7.70
C ARG A 274 -3.49 11.76 -8.99
N PHE A 275 -3.70 12.50 -10.08
CA PHE A 275 -3.23 12.14 -11.42
C PHE A 275 -1.72 12.00 -11.57
N TYR A 276 -0.94 12.70 -10.74
CA TYR A 276 0.50 12.85 -10.93
C TYR A 276 1.32 11.59 -10.61
N ILE A 277 0.68 10.45 -10.32
CA ILE A 277 1.34 9.14 -10.42
C ILE A 277 1.94 8.88 -11.81
N LEU A 278 1.34 9.47 -12.85
CA LEU A 278 1.86 9.41 -14.22
C LEU A 278 2.85 10.54 -14.55
N ASP A 279 3.06 11.47 -13.62
CA ASP A 279 3.93 12.64 -13.78
C ASP A 279 4.63 12.92 -12.44
N LEU A 280 5.44 11.97 -11.93
CA LEU A 280 6.14 12.10 -10.65
C LEU A 280 7.30 13.11 -10.76
N ASN A 281 8.54 12.69 -10.50
CA ASN A 281 9.71 13.53 -10.79
C ASN A 281 10.10 13.40 -12.28
N PRO A 282 10.96 14.31 -12.79
CA PRO A 282 11.37 14.28 -14.19
C PRO A 282 11.95 12.94 -14.68
N GLN A 283 12.58 12.17 -13.80
CA GLN A 283 13.17 10.86 -14.14
C GLN A 283 12.12 9.74 -14.21
N LYS A 284 10.92 9.95 -13.64
CA LYS A 284 9.85 8.95 -13.55
C LYS A 284 8.51 9.48 -14.06
N SER A 285 8.53 10.46 -14.96
CA SER A 285 7.32 11.00 -15.59
C SER A 285 7.02 10.26 -16.90
N PHE A 286 5.91 9.52 -16.92
CA PHE A 286 5.37 8.95 -18.14
C PHE A 286 4.88 10.05 -19.09
N VAL A 287 4.26 11.10 -18.54
CA VAL A 287 3.80 12.25 -19.31
C VAL A 287 4.96 12.93 -20.04
N ALA A 288 6.04 13.28 -19.34
CA ALA A 288 7.21 13.91 -19.94
C ALA A 288 7.78 13.03 -21.07
N TRP A 289 7.94 11.74 -20.80
CA TRP A 289 8.41 10.78 -21.79
C TRP A 289 7.49 10.72 -23.03
N ALA A 290 6.16 10.69 -22.84
CA ALA A 290 5.20 10.63 -23.93
C ALA A 290 5.23 11.91 -24.80
N VAL A 291 5.37 13.08 -24.17
CA VAL A 291 5.55 14.35 -24.88
C VAL A 291 6.86 14.34 -25.69
N GLU A 292 7.95 13.83 -25.11
CA GLU A 292 9.25 13.68 -25.80
C GLU A 292 9.20 12.70 -26.99
N GLN A 293 8.30 11.71 -26.96
CA GLN A 293 8.05 10.83 -28.12
C GLN A 293 7.30 11.53 -29.25
N GLY A 294 6.90 12.80 -29.09
CA GLY A 294 6.17 13.57 -30.09
C GLY A 294 4.66 13.38 -30.03
N LEU A 295 4.09 12.96 -28.90
CA LEU A 295 2.64 12.95 -28.71
C LEU A 295 2.16 14.32 -28.20
N SER A 296 1.03 14.79 -28.70
CA SER A 296 0.25 15.84 -28.02
C SER A 296 -0.52 15.16 -26.88
N VAL A 297 -0.13 15.46 -25.64
CA VAL A 297 -0.61 14.75 -24.44
C VAL A 297 -1.56 15.62 -23.63
N PHE A 298 -2.72 15.05 -23.32
CA PHE A 298 -3.73 15.61 -22.45
C PHE A 298 -3.95 14.69 -21.24
N ILE A 299 -4.17 15.25 -20.06
CA ILE A 299 -4.54 14.48 -18.87
C ILE A 299 -5.71 15.13 -18.15
N VAL A 300 -6.62 14.30 -17.65
CA VAL A 300 -7.71 14.72 -16.78
C VAL A 300 -7.22 14.77 -15.33
N SER A 301 -7.33 15.94 -14.70
CA SER A 301 -7.09 16.14 -13.27
C SER A 301 -8.44 16.24 -12.54
N TRP A 302 -8.83 15.16 -11.87
CA TRP A 302 -10.10 15.07 -11.15
C TRP A 302 -10.12 15.93 -9.88
N LYS A 303 -11.26 16.55 -9.60
CA LYS A 303 -11.51 17.25 -8.33
C LYS A 303 -11.68 16.24 -7.20
N SER A 304 -11.00 16.47 -6.06
CA SER A 304 -11.23 15.71 -4.83
C SER A 304 -12.63 16.00 -4.29
N ALA A 305 -13.37 14.97 -3.86
CA ALA A 305 -14.75 15.16 -3.43
C ALA A 305 -14.88 16.08 -2.21
N ASP A 306 -15.92 16.90 -2.22
CA ASP A 306 -16.40 17.66 -1.08
C ASP A 306 -17.91 17.44 -0.89
N ALA A 307 -18.52 18.10 0.09
CA ALA A 307 -19.94 17.94 0.39
C ALA A 307 -20.86 18.33 -0.78
N SER A 308 -20.41 19.16 -1.73
CA SER A 308 -21.20 19.54 -2.91
C SER A 308 -21.28 18.42 -3.95
N MET A 309 -20.43 17.39 -3.84
CA MET A 309 -20.31 16.30 -4.80
C MET A 309 -21.05 15.03 -4.36
N LYS A 310 -21.83 15.08 -3.27
CA LYS A 310 -22.48 13.91 -2.65
C LYS A 310 -23.42 13.12 -3.58
N ASP A 311 -24.02 13.81 -4.54
CA ASP A 311 -25.02 13.26 -5.45
C ASP A 311 -24.38 12.77 -6.75
N LEU A 312 -23.04 12.87 -6.90
CA LEU A 312 -22.34 12.33 -8.05
C LEU A 312 -22.44 10.80 -8.08
N VAL A 313 -22.73 10.29 -9.27
CA VAL A 313 -22.87 8.88 -9.61
C VAL A 313 -21.93 8.51 -10.76
N TRP A 314 -21.98 7.26 -11.20
CA TRP A 314 -21.05 6.80 -12.23
C TRP A 314 -21.30 7.45 -13.59
N ASP A 315 -22.55 7.81 -13.89
CA ASP A 315 -22.93 8.57 -15.08
C ASP A 315 -22.13 9.86 -15.24
N ASP A 316 -21.88 10.60 -14.16
CA ASP A 316 -21.18 11.88 -14.21
C ASP A 316 -19.72 11.71 -14.66
N TYR A 317 -19.05 10.67 -14.17
CA TYR A 317 -17.68 10.34 -14.57
C TYR A 317 -17.60 9.83 -16.01
N ILE A 318 -18.58 9.04 -16.45
CA ILE A 318 -18.67 8.57 -17.84
C ILE A 318 -18.93 9.75 -18.78
N ALA A 319 -19.87 10.62 -18.43
CA ALA A 319 -20.17 11.84 -19.18
C ALA A 319 -18.92 12.72 -19.30
N ALA A 320 -18.18 12.91 -18.22
CA ALA A 320 -16.93 13.67 -18.23
C ALA A 320 -15.84 13.06 -19.13
N GLN A 321 -15.73 11.73 -19.20
CA GLN A 321 -14.81 11.09 -20.14
C GLN A 321 -15.20 11.32 -21.60
N ILE A 322 -16.50 11.24 -21.92
CA ILE A 322 -17.02 11.56 -23.26
C ILE A 322 -16.76 13.03 -23.60
N GLU A 323 -17.06 13.94 -22.67
CA GLU A 323 -16.85 15.38 -22.82
C GLU A 323 -15.37 15.71 -23.06
N ALA A 324 -14.45 15.09 -22.30
CA ALA A 324 -13.02 15.31 -22.49
C ALA A 324 -12.53 14.79 -23.86
N ILE A 325 -13.05 13.64 -24.33
CA ILE A 325 -12.75 13.11 -25.68
C ILE A 325 -13.21 14.12 -26.74
N ASP A 326 -14.44 14.62 -26.63
CA ASP A 326 -14.99 15.56 -27.60
C ASP A 326 -14.27 16.92 -27.54
N THR A 327 -13.94 17.41 -26.34
CA THR A 327 -13.17 18.65 -26.14
C THR A 327 -11.81 18.60 -26.83
N VAL A 328 -11.06 17.50 -26.70
CA VAL A 328 -9.75 17.35 -27.37
C VAL A 328 -9.90 17.24 -28.89
N ARG A 329 -10.91 16.50 -29.37
CA ARG A 329 -11.19 16.33 -30.80
C ARG A 329 -11.54 17.66 -31.46
N ASP A 330 -12.43 18.42 -30.84
CA ASP A 330 -12.89 19.71 -31.33
C ASP A 330 -11.77 20.76 -31.29
N LEU A 331 -10.96 20.78 -30.21
CA LEU A 331 -9.84 21.71 -30.07
C LEU A 331 -8.78 21.52 -31.16
N LEU A 332 -8.47 20.28 -31.53
CA LEU A 332 -7.43 19.95 -32.49
C LEU A 332 -7.95 19.69 -33.91
N ASP A 333 -9.27 19.75 -34.12
CA ASP A 333 -9.94 19.38 -35.37
C ASP A 333 -9.51 17.98 -35.87
N VAL A 334 -9.57 16.99 -34.97
CA VAL A 334 -9.20 15.60 -35.26
C VAL A 334 -10.38 14.66 -35.08
N PRO A 335 -10.53 13.63 -35.94
CA PRO A 335 -11.67 12.72 -35.86
C PRO A 335 -11.64 11.84 -34.62
N HIS A 336 -10.46 11.60 -34.02
CA HIS A 336 -10.28 10.64 -32.93
C HIS A 336 -9.07 10.92 -32.05
N VAL A 337 -9.05 10.30 -30.87
CA VAL A 337 -7.93 10.31 -29.92
C VAL A 337 -7.41 8.89 -29.66
N HIS A 338 -6.16 8.78 -29.19
CA HIS A 338 -5.70 7.65 -28.40
C HIS A 338 -6.08 7.89 -26.94
N SER A 339 -6.54 6.87 -26.21
CA SER A 339 -6.89 7.00 -24.80
C SER A 339 -6.12 6.06 -23.90
N ILE A 340 -5.77 6.53 -22.71
CA ILE A 340 -5.28 5.70 -21.60
C ILE A 340 -6.29 5.78 -20.46
N GLY A 341 -6.66 4.63 -19.89
CA GLY A 341 -7.41 4.55 -18.65
C GLY A 341 -6.61 3.79 -17.59
N TYR A 342 -6.37 4.42 -16.44
CA TYR A 342 -5.60 3.82 -15.34
C TYR A 342 -6.50 3.47 -14.15
N CYS A 343 -6.42 2.21 -13.68
CA CYS A 343 -7.15 1.70 -12.53
C CYS A 343 -8.67 1.96 -12.67
N VAL A 344 -9.32 2.60 -11.69
CA VAL A 344 -10.78 2.88 -11.70
C VAL A 344 -11.23 3.72 -12.89
N ALA A 345 -10.37 4.63 -13.37
CA ALA A 345 -10.67 5.40 -14.57
C ALA A 345 -10.58 4.55 -15.84
N GLY A 346 -9.76 3.49 -15.83
CA GLY A 346 -9.77 2.44 -16.86
C GLY A 346 -11.03 1.58 -16.83
N THR A 347 -11.51 1.19 -15.65
CA THR A 347 -12.82 0.52 -15.49
C THR A 347 -13.94 1.36 -16.09
N THR A 348 -13.93 2.67 -15.80
CA THR A 348 -14.91 3.63 -16.32
C THR A 348 -14.73 3.86 -17.81
N LEU A 349 -13.50 3.91 -18.31
CA LEU A 349 -13.21 4.03 -19.75
C LEU A 349 -13.72 2.85 -20.54
N ALA A 350 -13.68 1.62 -20.00
CA ALA A 350 -14.29 0.47 -20.64
C ALA A 350 -15.82 0.64 -20.79
N ALA A 351 -16.51 1.12 -19.74
CA ALA A 351 -17.94 1.44 -19.82
C ALA A 351 -18.22 2.57 -20.83
N THR A 352 -17.42 3.64 -20.83
CA THR A 352 -17.49 4.74 -21.79
C THR A 352 -17.35 4.23 -23.23
N LEU A 353 -16.38 3.37 -23.51
CA LEU A 353 -16.18 2.79 -24.85
C LEU A 353 -17.36 1.90 -25.28
N ALA A 354 -17.96 1.15 -24.35
CA ALA A 354 -19.16 0.35 -24.64
C ALA A 354 -20.36 1.25 -24.99
N ILE A 355 -20.50 2.39 -24.30
CA ILE A 355 -21.55 3.39 -24.58
C ILE A 355 -21.31 4.06 -25.94
N LEU A 356 -20.08 4.50 -26.24
CA LEU A 356 -19.74 5.05 -27.54
C LEU A 356 -20.04 4.03 -28.66
N ALA A 357 -19.69 2.75 -28.46
CA ALA A 357 -20.00 1.70 -29.42
C ALA A 357 -21.51 1.49 -29.61
N ALA A 358 -22.28 1.48 -28.53
CA ALA A 358 -23.74 1.34 -28.59
C ALA A 358 -24.42 2.52 -29.30
N ARG A 359 -23.82 3.72 -29.24
CA ARG A 359 -24.30 4.93 -29.92
C ARG A 359 -23.82 5.07 -31.37
N GLY A 360 -22.95 4.19 -31.85
CA GLY A 360 -22.33 4.33 -33.18
C GLY A 360 -21.23 5.39 -33.23
N GLU A 361 -20.64 5.73 -32.08
CA GLU A 361 -19.61 6.75 -31.89
C GLU A 361 -18.24 6.16 -31.53
N ALA A 362 -18.05 4.84 -31.71
CA ALA A 362 -16.79 4.16 -31.38
C ALA A 362 -15.57 4.76 -32.07
N ASP A 363 -15.74 5.32 -33.27
CA ASP A 363 -14.67 5.91 -34.07
C ASP A 363 -14.06 7.17 -33.44
N LYS A 364 -14.66 7.73 -32.37
CA LYS A 364 -14.06 8.82 -31.57
C LYS A 364 -12.77 8.41 -30.87
N VAL A 365 -12.56 7.11 -30.63
CA VAL A 365 -11.35 6.57 -29.98
C VAL A 365 -10.67 5.57 -30.91
N LYS A 366 -9.47 5.93 -31.39
CA LYS A 366 -8.71 5.12 -32.35
C LYS A 366 -8.07 3.88 -31.72
N SER A 367 -7.55 4.03 -30.50
CA SER A 367 -7.07 2.91 -29.69
C SER A 367 -7.14 3.28 -28.22
N VAL A 368 -7.22 2.26 -27.37
CA VAL A 368 -7.23 2.39 -25.92
C VAL A 368 -6.10 1.60 -25.29
N THR A 369 -5.55 2.12 -24.21
CA THR A 369 -4.58 1.43 -23.36
C THR A 369 -5.09 1.39 -21.93
N PHE A 370 -5.16 0.20 -21.34
CA PHE A 370 -5.60 -0.01 -19.97
C PHE A 370 -4.39 -0.30 -19.09
N PHE A 371 -4.14 0.56 -18.11
CA PHE A 371 -3.16 0.32 -17.07
C PHE A 371 -3.87 -0.24 -15.84
N THR A 372 -3.54 -1.48 -15.46
CA THR A 372 -4.03 -2.19 -14.25
C THR A 372 -5.53 -1.97 -13.97
N ALA A 373 -6.36 -2.01 -15.01
CA ALA A 373 -7.79 -1.76 -14.93
C ALA A 373 -8.55 -3.07 -14.77
N GLN A 374 -9.47 -3.13 -13.80
CA GLN A 374 -10.32 -4.29 -13.57
C GLN A 374 -11.70 -4.01 -14.14
N VAL A 375 -12.21 -4.88 -15.01
CA VAL A 375 -13.61 -4.83 -15.45
C VAL A 375 -14.41 -6.04 -14.99
N ASP A 376 -13.71 -7.14 -14.71
CA ASP A 376 -14.26 -8.37 -14.16
C ASP A 376 -13.70 -8.56 -12.76
N PHE A 377 -14.55 -8.34 -11.77
CA PHE A 377 -14.18 -8.33 -10.36
C PHE A 377 -14.30 -9.71 -9.70
N GLU A 378 -14.53 -10.77 -10.50
CA GLU A 378 -14.62 -12.14 -9.98
C GLU A 378 -13.37 -12.53 -9.18
N LEU A 379 -12.19 -12.11 -9.67
CA LEU A 379 -10.88 -12.38 -9.08
C LEU A 379 -10.20 -11.09 -8.55
N ALA A 380 -10.97 -10.12 -8.07
CA ALA A 380 -10.49 -8.79 -7.64
C ALA A 380 -9.57 -8.77 -6.40
N GLY A 381 -9.17 -9.94 -5.90
CA GLY A 381 -8.28 -10.08 -4.74
C GLY A 381 -8.96 -9.84 -3.40
N ASP A 382 -8.14 -9.56 -2.39
CA ASP A 382 -8.55 -9.48 -0.98
C ASP A 382 -9.59 -8.37 -0.74
N LEU A 383 -9.68 -7.36 -1.62
CA LEU A 383 -10.72 -6.32 -1.55
C LEU A 383 -12.13 -6.89 -1.54
N LYS A 384 -12.38 -8.02 -2.23
CA LYS A 384 -13.69 -8.68 -2.26
C LYS A 384 -14.11 -9.21 -0.90
N LEU A 385 -13.15 -9.51 -0.01
CA LEU A 385 -13.42 -9.97 1.36
C LEU A 385 -14.01 -8.88 2.26
N PHE A 386 -13.89 -7.61 1.86
CA PHE A 386 -14.33 -6.47 2.66
C PHE A 386 -15.63 -5.85 2.16
N VAL A 387 -16.31 -6.41 1.15
CA VAL A 387 -17.55 -5.84 0.59
C VAL A 387 -18.77 -6.66 1.02
N ASP A 388 -19.02 -6.68 2.33
CA ASP A 388 -20.25 -7.23 2.91
C ASP A 388 -21.21 -6.13 3.41
N ASP A 389 -22.44 -6.50 3.74
CA ASP A 389 -23.48 -5.55 4.15
C ASP A 389 -23.12 -4.76 5.42
N GLN A 390 -22.31 -5.35 6.31
CA GLN A 390 -21.85 -4.67 7.54
C GLN A 390 -20.84 -3.58 7.19
N TYR A 391 -19.89 -3.87 6.30
CA TYR A 391 -18.91 -2.90 5.83
C TYR A 391 -19.56 -1.77 5.03
N ILE A 392 -20.54 -2.09 4.17
CA ILE A 392 -21.31 -1.06 3.46
C ILE A 392 -22.05 -0.13 4.45
N ALA A 393 -22.67 -0.68 5.50
CA ALA A 393 -23.33 0.12 6.53
C ALA A 393 -22.33 1.02 7.30
N LEU A 394 -21.12 0.51 7.57
CA LEU A 394 -20.05 1.32 8.15
C LEU A 394 -19.65 2.47 7.21
N LEU A 395 -19.47 2.20 5.92
CA LEU A 395 -19.14 3.23 4.94
C LEU A 395 -20.22 4.31 4.83
N ASP A 396 -21.50 3.92 4.91
CA ASP A 396 -22.63 4.86 4.92
C ASP A 396 -22.53 5.81 6.14
N GLN A 397 -22.13 5.32 7.31
CA GLN A 397 -21.88 6.15 8.49
C GLN A 397 -20.65 7.06 8.32
N LEU A 398 -19.55 6.51 7.82
CA LEU A 398 -18.30 7.26 7.63
C LEU A 398 -18.43 8.35 6.54
N SER A 399 -19.35 8.16 5.60
CA SER A 399 -19.60 9.07 4.48
C SER A 399 -20.81 9.98 4.70
N ALA A 400 -21.32 10.09 5.93
CA ALA A 400 -22.43 10.97 6.30
C ALA A 400 -22.29 12.44 5.83
N PRO A 401 -21.08 13.04 5.75
CA PRO A 401 -20.88 14.36 5.15
C PRO A 401 -21.11 14.45 3.64
N GLY A 402 -21.40 13.34 2.96
CA GLY A 402 -21.62 13.26 1.52
C GLY A 402 -20.43 12.73 0.72
N TYR A 403 -19.29 12.50 1.36
CA TYR A 403 -18.09 11.92 0.75
C TYR A 403 -17.37 11.03 1.74
N LEU A 404 -16.65 10.04 1.24
CA LEU A 404 -15.71 9.25 2.02
C LEU A 404 -14.39 10.00 2.08
N ASP A 405 -13.93 10.29 3.30
CA ASP A 405 -12.62 10.89 3.54
C ASP A 405 -11.51 9.95 3.05
N GLY A 406 -10.58 10.48 2.24
CA GLY A 406 -9.50 9.73 1.62
C GLY A 406 -8.60 8.98 2.60
N ARG A 407 -8.56 9.38 3.88
CA ARG A 407 -7.79 8.69 4.92
C ARG A 407 -8.29 7.27 5.19
N TYR A 408 -9.59 7.01 5.06
CA TYR A 408 -10.13 5.66 5.21
C TYR A 408 -9.68 4.75 4.06
N MET A 409 -9.70 5.27 2.82
CA MET A 409 -9.19 4.54 1.67
C MET A 409 -7.69 4.28 1.78
N ALA A 410 -6.90 5.27 2.22
CA ALA A 410 -5.48 5.06 2.47
C ALA A 410 -5.22 3.95 3.50
N ALA A 411 -5.99 3.89 4.58
CA ALA A 411 -5.87 2.82 5.58
C ALA A 411 -6.16 1.44 4.97
N THR A 412 -7.22 1.32 4.16
CA THR A 412 -7.57 0.08 3.45
C THR A 412 -6.51 -0.30 2.41
N PHE A 413 -6.03 0.62 1.58
CA PHE A 413 -4.97 0.31 0.62
C PHE A 413 -3.65 -0.03 1.29
N ASN A 414 -3.33 0.61 2.41
CA ASN A 414 -2.13 0.26 3.18
C ASN A 414 -2.24 -1.16 3.73
N SER A 415 -3.39 -1.59 4.27
CA SER A 415 -3.56 -2.97 4.75
C SER A 415 -3.48 -4.02 3.63
N LEU A 416 -3.78 -3.63 2.38
CA LEU A 416 -3.74 -4.50 1.19
C LEU A 416 -2.39 -4.54 0.48
N ARG A 417 -1.54 -3.53 0.68
CA ARG A 417 -0.23 -3.48 0.03
C ARG A 417 0.64 -4.64 0.50
N GLY A 418 1.50 -5.12 -0.40
CA GLY A 418 2.47 -6.17 -0.11
C GLY A 418 3.14 -5.90 1.23
N ARG A 419 2.98 -6.85 2.15
CA ARG A 419 3.34 -6.75 3.58
C ARG A 419 4.77 -6.28 3.82
N ASP A 420 5.64 -6.55 2.85
CA ASP A 420 7.01 -6.04 2.81
C ASP A 420 7.07 -4.51 2.86
N LEU A 421 6.14 -3.75 2.25
CA LEU A 421 6.22 -2.29 2.22
C LEU A 421 5.97 -1.66 3.60
N ILE A 422 4.95 -2.11 4.33
CA ILE A 422 4.65 -1.61 5.69
C ILE A 422 5.75 -2.05 6.66
N TRP A 423 6.11 -3.33 6.66
CA TRP A 423 7.09 -3.83 7.63
C TRP A 423 8.51 -3.36 7.33
N ASN A 424 8.89 -3.21 6.06
CA ASN A 424 10.14 -2.52 5.73
C ASN A 424 10.11 -1.07 6.21
N TYR A 425 8.99 -0.38 6.12
CA TYR A 425 8.87 0.98 6.65
C TYR A 425 9.09 1.02 8.17
N VAL A 426 8.36 0.18 8.93
CA VAL A 426 8.51 0.06 10.39
C VAL A 426 9.97 -0.25 10.76
N VAL A 427 10.57 -1.26 10.12
CA VAL A 427 11.95 -1.67 10.41
C VAL A 427 12.94 -0.55 10.09
N ASN A 428 12.83 0.08 8.92
CA ASN A 428 13.81 1.11 8.51
C ASN A 428 13.67 2.42 9.31
N HIS A 429 12.44 2.89 9.54
CA HIS A 429 12.22 4.24 10.06
C HIS A 429 11.97 4.27 11.56
N TYR A 430 11.24 3.27 12.11
CA TYR A 430 10.96 3.22 13.54
C TYR A 430 12.02 2.44 14.32
N LEU A 431 12.58 1.36 13.75
CA LEU A 431 13.56 0.54 14.47
C LEU A 431 15.01 0.95 14.16
N LEU A 432 15.36 1.16 12.89
CA LEU A 432 16.71 1.55 12.48
C LEU A 432 16.96 3.07 12.52
N GLY A 433 15.92 3.88 12.73
CA GLY A 433 16.02 5.34 12.80
C GLY A 433 16.55 5.98 11.52
N LYS A 434 16.37 5.34 10.35
CA LYS A 434 16.78 5.91 9.06
C LYS A 434 15.88 7.08 8.71
N ASP A 435 16.47 8.13 8.13
CA ASP A 435 15.72 9.23 7.52
C ASP A 435 14.81 8.71 6.41
N TYR A 436 13.71 9.43 6.17
CA TYR A 436 12.80 9.12 5.09
C TYR A 436 13.50 9.37 3.75
N PRO A 437 13.59 8.37 2.84
CA PRO A 437 14.04 8.66 1.49
C PRO A 437 13.05 9.65 0.83
N PRO A 438 13.52 10.56 -0.04
CA PRO A 438 12.64 11.38 -0.87
C PRO A 438 11.97 10.47 -1.92
N PHE A 439 10.95 9.75 -1.49
CA PHE A 439 10.31 8.70 -2.25
C PHE A 439 8.99 9.20 -2.82
N ASP A 440 9.07 9.85 -3.97
CA ASP A 440 7.96 10.36 -4.78
C ASP A 440 6.67 9.53 -4.76
N LEU A 441 6.76 8.20 -4.90
CA LEU A 441 5.59 7.31 -4.88
C LEU A 441 4.85 7.32 -3.53
N LEU A 442 5.59 7.46 -2.44
CA LEU A 442 5.03 7.50 -1.09
C LEU A 442 4.46 8.88 -0.76
N TYR A 443 5.05 9.96 -1.30
CA TYR A 443 4.44 11.30 -1.28
C TYR A 443 3.08 11.29 -1.99
N TRP A 444 3.04 10.80 -3.23
CA TRP A 444 1.80 10.63 -3.99
C TRP A 444 0.77 9.77 -3.23
N ASN A 445 1.24 8.72 -2.56
CA ASN A 445 0.33 7.85 -1.84
C ASN A 445 -0.33 8.53 -0.62
N GLY A 446 0.42 9.39 0.08
CA GLY A 446 -0.08 10.16 1.21
C GLY A 446 -1.02 11.31 0.81
N ASP A 447 -0.91 11.81 -0.42
CA ASP A 447 -1.79 12.84 -0.98
C ASP A 447 -3.11 12.23 -1.49
N THR A 448 -3.95 11.89 -0.54
CA THR A 448 -5.23 11.21 -0.77
C THR A 448 -6.30 12.15 -1.33
N THR A 449 -7.28 11.55 -1.99
CA THR A 449 -8.48 12.23 -2.49
C THR A 449 -9.72 11.65 -1.82
N ASN A 450 -10.74 12.48 -1.66
CA ASN A 450 -12.04 12.05 -1.16
C ASN A 450 -12.89 11.48 -2.31
N LEU A 451 -13.81 10.58 -1.97
CA LEU A 451 -14.70 9.93 -2.95
C LEU A 451 -16.16 10.32 -2.70
N PRO A 452 -16.96 10.64 -3.73
CA PRO A 452 -18.39 10.86 -3.54
C PRO A 452 -19.06 9.62 -2.94
N ALA A 453 -19.87 9.81 -1.90
CA ALA A 453 -20.44 8.70 -1.14
C ALA A 453 -21.32 7.79 -2.01
N THR A 454 -22.21 8.40 -2.81
CA THR A 454 -23.17 7.68 -3.66
C THR A 454 -22.44 6.86 -4.72
N TRP A 455 -21.51 7.47 -5.47
CA TRP A 455 -20.67 6.77 -6.44
C TRP A 455 -19.88 5.62 -5.80
N HIS A 456 -19.18 5.88 -4.69
CA HIS A 456 -18.30 4.87 -4.07
C HIS A 456 -19.10 3.65 -3.61
N ARG A 457 -20.27 3.87 -2.99
CA ARG A 457 -21.16 2.81 -2.56
C ARG A 457 -21.66 1.96 -3.74
N GLN A 458 -22.08 2.60 -4.83
CA GLN A 458 -22.50 1.92 -6.05
C GLN A 458 -21.35 1.13 -6.68
N TYR A 459 -20.15 1.71 -6.75
CA TYR A 459 -18.96 1.06 -7.28
C TYR A 459 -18.61 -0.24 -6.54
N LEU A 460 -18.68 -0.22 -5.20
CA LEU A 460 -18.46 -1.43 -4.40
C LEU A 460 -19.54 -2.50 -4.61
N ILE A 461 -20.81 -2.10 -4.60
CA ILE A 461 -21.94 -3.03 -4.74
C ILE A 461 -22.00 -3.60 -6.16
N ASP A 462 -22.12 -2.73 -7.15
CA ASP A 462 -22.41 -3.15 -8.52
C ASP A 462 -21.21 -3.85 -9.15
N LEU A 463 -19.98 -3.46 -8.79
CA LEU A 463 -18.78 -4.02 -9.40
C LEU A 463 -18.09 -5.05 -8.52
N TYR A 464 -17.63 -4.69 -7.32
CA TYR A 464 -16.86 -5.63 -6.48
C TYR A 464 -17.72 -6.80 -5.97
N ARG A 465 -18.94 -6.53 -5.51
CA ARG A 465 -19.82 -7.56 -4.93
C ARG A 465 -20.59 -8.31 -6.01
N ASP A 466 -21.30 -7.58 -6.86
CA ASP A 466 -22.30 -8.15 -7.79
C ASP A 466 -21.74 -8.34 -9.21
N ASN A 467 -20.51 -7.88 -9.50
CA ASN A 467 -19.78 -8.03 -10.77
C ASN A 467 -20.63 -7.74 -12.03
N ARG A 468 -21.46 -6.69 -11.96
CA ARG A 468 -22.50 -6.41 -12.96
C ARG A 468 -21.97 -5.86 -14.27
N LEU A 469 -20.78 -5.26 -14.29
CA LEU A 469 -20.19 -4.65 -15.51
C LEU A 469 -19.93 -5.67 -16.63
N VAL A 470 -19.64 -6.93 -16.28
CA VAL A 470 -19.44 -8.01 -17.26
C VAL A 470 -20.75 -8.67 -17.71
N ILE A 471 -21.87 -8.33 -17.07
CA ILE A 471 -23.20 -8.84 -17.43
C ILE A 471 -23.78 -7.86 -18.46
N PRO A 472 -23.98 -8.27 -19.72
CA PRO A 472 -24.46 -7.39 -20.77
C PRO A 472 -25.78 -6.71 -20.40
N ASP A 473 -25.84 -5.39 -20.61
CA ASP A 473 -27.01 -4.54 -20.38
C ASP A 473 -27.51 -4.52 -18.91
N SER A 474 -26.75 -5.10 -17.96
CA SER A 474 -27.09 -5.10 -16.52
C SER A 474 -26.90 -3.72 -15.88
N LEU A 475 -25.95 -2.94 -16.40
CA LEU A 475 -25.72 -1.55 -16.03
C LEU A 475 -26.02 -0.65 -17.23
N SER A 476 -26.40 0.59 -16.95
CA SER A 476 -26.55 1.64 -17.95
C SER A 476 -25.98 2.94 -17.40
N ALA A 477 -25.51 3.79 -18.30
CA ALA A 477 -25.16 5.15 -17.97
C ALA A 477 -25.49 6.09 -19.14
N CYS A 478 -25.80 7.34 -18.84
CA CYS A 478 -26.23 8.35 -19.79
C CYS A 478 -27.37 7.84 -20.69
N GLY A 479 -28.33 7.09 -20.10
CA GLY A 479 -29.45 6.47 -20.81
C GLY A 479 -29.07 5.36 -21.82
N THR A 480 -27.84 4.84 -21.77
CA THR A 480 -27.34 3.81 -22.70
C THR A 480 -26.90 2.55 -21.93
N PRO A 481 -27.43 1.36 -22.27
CA PRO A 481 -26.96 0.10 -21.67
C PRO A 481 -25.49 -0.20 -21.99
N ILE A 482 -24.79 -0.78 -21.01
CA ILE A 482 -23.37 -1.11 -21.11
C ILE A 482 -23.22 -2.59 -21.49
N ASP A 483 -22.53 -2.86 -22.60
CA ASP A 483 -22.11 -4.21 -23.00
C ASP A 483 -20.68 -4.14 -23.53
N LEU A 484 -19.72 -4.60 -22.72
CA LEU A 484 -18.28 -4.56 -23.05
C LEU A 484 -17.96 -5.31 -24.35
N ARG A 485 -18.75 -6.32 -24.71
CA ARG A 485 -18.57 -7.12 -25.94
C ARG A 485 -18.82 -6.31 -27.21
N LYS A 486 -19.40 -5.11 -27.11
CA LYS A 486 -19.57 -4.19 -28.23
C LYS A 486 -18.29 -3.40 -28.53
N ILE A 487 -17.31 -3.39 -27.63
CA ILE A 487 -16.06 -2.64 -27.80
C ILE A 487 -15.21 -3.30 -28.89
N ARG A 488 -15.04 -2.60 -30.01
CA ARG A 488 -14.19 -3.00 -31.14
C ARG A 488 -12.89 -2.19 -31.25
N THR A 489 -12.77 -1.13 -30.47
CA THR A 489 -11.56 -0.29 -30.38
C THR A 489 -10.34 -1.17 -30.07
N PRO A 490 -9.24 -1.07 -30.85
CA PRO A 490 -7.99 -1.76 -30.55
C PRO A 490 -7.49 -1.43 -29.14
N ALA A 491 -7.20 -2.46 -28.35
CA ALA A 491 -6.84 -2.34 -26.94
C ALA A 491 -5.44 -2.88 -26.64
N TYR A 492 -4.69 -2.18 -25.78
CA TYR A 492 -3.48 -2.68 -25.13
C TYR A 492 -3.73 -2.82 -23.64
N ILE A 493 -3.46 -3.97 -23.04
CA ILE A 493 -3.78 -4.26 -21.64
C ILE A 493 -2.49 -4.54 -20.86
N GLN A 494 -2.19 -3.67 -19.91
CA GLN A 494 -1.03 -3.78 -19.04
C GLN A 494 -1.46 -4.21 -17.64
N ALA A 495 -0.87 -5.29 -17.15
CA ALA A 495 -1.07 -5.79 -15.79
C ALA A 495 0.26 -5.94 -15.07
N GLY A 496 0.27 -5.72 -13.75
CA GLY A 496 1.43 -5.98 -12.91
C GLY A 496 1.48 -7.45 -12.49
N ARG A 497 2.62 -8.12 -12.72
CA ARG A 497 2.78 -9.55 -12.35
C ARG A 497 2.65 -9.80 -10.84
N GLU A 498 3.10 -8.83 -10.04
CA GLU A 498 3.14 -8.89 -8.57
C GLU A 498 2.18 -7.85 -7.97
N ASP A 499 1.15 -7.44 -8.73
CA ASP A 499 0.14 -6.49 -8.26
C ASP A 499 -0.84 -7.21 -7.33
N HIS A 500 -0.94 -6.72 -6.09
CA HIS A 500 -1.87 -7.22 -5.08
C HIS A 500 -3.14 -6.37 -4.98
N ILE A 501 -3.15 -5.16 -5.57
CA ILE A 501 -4.29 -4.23 -5.54
C ILE A 501 -5.24 -4.53 -6.71
N ALA A 502 -4.66 -4.69 -7.91
CA ALA A 502 -5.37 -5.13 -9.10
C ALA A 502 -4.70 -6.41 -9.61
N PRO A 503 -5.05 -7.58 -9.05
CA PRO A 503 -4.38 -8.82 -9.37
C PRO A 503 -4.32 -9.09 -10.86
N LEU A 504 -3.18 -9.59 -11.35
CA LEU A 504 -2.98 -9.97 -12.75
C LEU A 504 -4.16 -10.79 -13.28
N ALA A 505 -4.65 -11.75 -12.49
CA ALA A 505 -5.75 -12.62 -12.87
C ALA A 505 -7.08 -11.88 -13.07
N SER A 506 -7.35 -10.76 -12.38
CA SER A 506 -8.53 -9.93 -12.63
C SER A 506 -8.32 -9.02 -13.84
N VAL A 507 -7.19 -8.30 -13.89
CA VAL A 507 -6.89 -7.37 -15.00
C VAL A 507 -6.90 -8.11 -16.34
N TRP A 508 -6.33 -9.32 -16.39
CA TRP A 508 -6.22 -10.10 -17.63
C TRP A 508 -7.58 -10.57 -18.18
N ARG A 509 -8.60 -10.71 -17.34
CA ARG A 509 -9.96 -11.09 -17.78
C ARG A 509 -10.61 -10.04 -18.68
N LEU A 510 -10.12 -8.80 -18.68
CA LEU A 510 -10.51 -7.79 -19.67
C LEU A 510 -10.34 -8.31 -21.11
N MET A 511 -9.35 -9.17 -21.37
CA MET A 511 -9.15 -9.81 -22.67
C MET A 511 -10.39 -10.59 -23.15
N ASP A 512 -11.15 -11.18 -22.22
CA ASP A 512 -12.32 -12.02 -22.54
C ASP A 512 -13.57 -11.19 -22.83
N HIS A 513 -13.59 -9.93 -22.40
CA HIS A 513 -14.75 -9.04 -22.50
C HIS A 513 -14.68 -8.05 -23.67
N LEU A 514 -13.51 -7.93 -24.32
CA LEU A 514 -13.32 -7.06 -25.49
C LEU A 514 -13.38 -7.85 -26.79
N ALA A 515 -14.05 -7.28 -27.79
CA ALA A 515 -14.31 -7.93 -29.06
C ALA A 515 -13.47 -7.39 -30.23
N GLY A 516 -12.74 -6.30 -30.01
CA GLY A 516 -11.72 -5.75 -30.94
C GLY A 516 -10.36 -6.45 -30.85
N PRO A 517 -9.38 -6.00 -31.66
CA PRO A 517 -7.98 -6.39 -31.51
C PRO A 517 -7.47 -6.05 -30.11
N LYS A 518 -6.72 -6.97 -29.49
CA LYS A 518 -6.24 -6.82 -28.11
C LYS A 518 -4.85 -7.42 -27.96
N THR A 519 -4.01 -6.81 -27.12
CA THR A 519 -2.64 -7.24 -26.83
C THR A 519 -2.33 -7.13 -25.36
#